data_AF-D3Z0M5-F1
#
_entry.id   AF-D3Z0M5-F1
#
_cell.length_a   1.000
_cell.length_b   1.000
_cell.length_c   1.000
_cell.angle_alpha   90.00
_cell.angle_beta   90.00
_cell.angle_gamma   90.00
#
_symmetry.space_group_name_H-M   'P 1'
#
loop_
_entity.id
_entity.type
_entity.pdbx_description
1 polymer ?
#
loop_
_entity_poly.entity_id
_entity_poly.type
_entity_poly.pdbx_seq_one_letter_code
_entity_poly.pdbx_strand_id
1 'polypeptide(L)'
;MAALFPPPPGPRFVLRGTQSAVNTLHFCPPSQAAGNPLLFSGSQNGLVHIWSLQTRRIVTTLNGHGGQGVIWLKTLPQGHQLLSQGRDLRLCLWDLEEGRNTIMDSVQLDSVGFCRGSILVR
;
A
#
# COMPACT_ATOMS: atom_id res chain seq x y z
N MET A 1 -17.91 19.64 -36.12
CA MET A 1 -18.11 18.25 -35.66
C MET A 1 -17.56 18.16 -34.25
N ALA A 2 -18.42 18.05 -33.23
CA ALA A 2 -18.03 18.16 -31.82
C ALA A 2 -18.26 16.84 -31.06
N ALA A 3 -17.19 16.42 -30.37
CA ALA A 3 -17.03 15.40 -29.31
C ALA A 3 -17.85 14.09 -29.38
N LEU A 4 -17.18 12.99 -29.71
CA LEU A 4 -17.71 11.62 -29.85
C LEU A 4 -17.82 10.81 -28.53
N PHE A 5 -17.54 11.39 -27.36
CA PHE A 5 -17.66 10.64 -26.10
C PHE A 5 -18.19 11.51 -24.94
N PRO A 6 -19.06 10.96 -24.08
CA PRO A 6 -19.44 11.63 -22.85
C PRO A 6 -18.20 11.82 -21.96
N PRO A 7 -18.14 12.91 -21.17
CA PRO A 7 -17.07 13.10 -20.21
C PRO A 7 -17.00 11.92 -19.23
N PRO A 8 -15.81 11.56 -18.73
CA PRO A 8 -15.67 10.49 -17.76
C PRO A 8 -16.53 10.77 -16.52
N PRO A 9 -17.17 9.74 -15.94
CA PRO A 9 -17.98 9.92 -14.76
C PRO A 9 -17.13 10.47 -13.62
N GLY A 10 -17.75 11.30 -12.77
CA GLY A 10 -17.11 11.80 -11.56
C GLY A 10 -16.71 10.66 -10.61
N PRO A 11 -15.78 10.91 -9.68
CA PRO A 11 -15.37 9.93 -8.69
C PRO A 11 -16.56 9.52 -7.82
N ARG A 12 -16.70 8.20 -7.54
CA ARG A 12 -17.73 7.68 -6.62
C ARG A 12 -17.54 8.15 -5.19
N PHE A 13 -16.28 8.23 -4.74
CA PHE A 13 -15.89 8.78 -3.45
C PHE A 13 -14.41 9.19 -3.51
N VAL A 14 -14.01 10.06 -2.57
CA VAL A 14 -12.63 10.53 -2.41
C VAL A 14 -12.17 10.15 -1.02
N LEU A 15 -11.07 9.40 -0.95
CA LEU A 15 -10.38 9.10 0.31
C LEU A 15 -9.50 10.29 0.68
N ARG A 16 -9.71 10.87 1.87
CA ARG A 16 -8.97 12.04 2.36
C ARG A 16 -8.24 11.67 3.65
N GLY A 17 -7.06 12.24 3.85
CA GLY A 17 -6.29 12.06 5.08
C GLY A 17 -4.78 11.99 4.86
N THR A 18 -4.33 11.66 3.65
CA THR A 18 -2.91 11.76 3.30
C THR A 18 -2.47 13.22 3.28
N GLN A 19 -1.55 13.58 4.17
CA GLN A 19 -0.95 14.93 4.25
C GLN A 19 0.23 15.11 3.29
N SER A 20 0.35 14.24 2.29
CA SER A 20 1.50 14.16 1.38
C SER A 20 1.07 13.52 0.06
N ALA A 21 1.85 13.76 -1.00
CA ALA A 21 1.69 13.07 -2.28
C ALA A 21 1.71 11.55 -2.09
N VAL A 22 0.87 10.85 -2.84
CA VAL A 22 0.79 9.38 -2.88
C VAL A 22 1.53 8.91 -4.13
N ASN A 23 2.49 8.02 -3.95
CA ASN A 23 3.37 7.54 -5.02
C ASN A 23 2.98 6.14 -5.52
N THR A 24 2.31 5.35 -4.68
CA THR A 24 1.96 3.96 -4.99
C THR A 24 0.65 3.55 -4.31
N LEU A 25 -0.07 2.63 -4.95
CA LEU A 25 -1.32 2.05 -4.48
C LEU A 25 -1.29 0.54 -4.69
N HIS A 26 -1.86 -0.22 -3.76
CA HIS A 26 -2.07 -1.67 -3.90
C HIS A 26 -3.41 -2.08 -3.29
N PHE A 27 -4.26 -2.74 -4.07
CA PHE A 27 -5.53 -3.28 -3.55
C PHE A 27 -5.27 -4.61 -2.87
N CYS A 28 -5.83 -4.79 -1.67
CA CYS A 28 -5.84 -6.09 -1.03
C CYS A 28 -6.73 -7.06 -1.85
N PRO A 29 -6.21 -8.23 -2.26
CA PRO A 29 -7.01 -9.21 -2.97
C PRO A 29 -8.23 -9.67 -2.13
N PRO A 30 -9.39 -9.94 -2.77
CA PRO A 30 -10.58 -10.41 -2.05
C PRO A 30 -10.36 -11.69 -1.23
N SER A 31 -9.42 -12.54 -1.63
CA SER A 31 -9.05 -13.76 -0.89
C SER A 31 -8.38 -13.48 0.47
N GLN A 32 -7.86 -12.28 0.69
CA GLN A 32 -7.17 -11.86 1.91
C GLN A 32 -7.97 -10.80 2.69
N ALA A 33 -8.88 -10.10 2.02
CA ALA A 33 -9.81 -9.19 2.64
C ALA A 33 -10.98 -10.00 3.22
N ALA A 34 -10.95 -10.34 4.51
CA ALA A 34 -12.01 -11.05 5.24
C ALA A 34 -13.35 -10.27 5.29
N GLY A 35 -13.96 -10.00 4.13
CA GLY A 35 -15.15 -9.17 3.94
C GLY A 35 -14.91 -7.66 3.96
N ASN A 36 -13.74 -7.17 4.40
CA ASN A 36 -13.42 -5.74 4.43
C ASN A 36 -12.41 -5.38 3.33
N PRO A 37 -12.82 -4.78 2.21
CA PRO A 37 -11.92 -4.42 1.13
C PRO A 37 -10.92 -3.34 1.60
N LEU A 38 -9.63 -3.70 1.61
CA LEU A 38 -8.55 -2.80 1.99
C LEU A 38 -7.81 -2.26 0.76
N LEU A 39 -7.39 -0.99 0.86
CA LEU A 39 -6.46 -0.36 -0.06
C LEU A 39 -5.22 0.09 0.72
N PHE A 40 -4.05 -0.16 0.17
CA PHE A 40 -2.78 0.32 0.71
C PHE A 40 -2.28 1.47 -0.16
N SER A 41 -1.77 2.53 0.46
CA SER A 41 -1.16 3.65 -0.26
C SER A 41 0.16 4.05 0.37
N GLY A 42 1.19 4.24 -0.46
CA GLY A 42 2.49 4.72 -0.03
C GLY A 42 2.67 6.21 -0.32
N SER A 43 3.11 6.98 0.67
CA SER A 43 3.27 8.43 0.55
C SER A 43 4.72 8.87 0.36
N GLN A 44 4.90 10.10 -0.12
CA GLN A 44 6.20 10.76 -0.26
C GLN A 44 6.94 10.99 1.07
N ASN A 45 6.22 11.03 2.21
CA ASN A 45 6.81 11.14 3.55
C ASN A 45 7.05 9.78 4.24
N GLY A 46 7.09 8.68 3.48
CA GLY A 46 7.46 7.36 4.00
C GLY A 46 6.41 6.64 4.84
N LEU A 47 5.15 7.10 4.76
CA LEU A 47 4.02 6.48 5.43
C LEU A 47 3.29 5.51 4.49
N VAL A 48 2.88 4.38 5.03
CA VAL A 48 1.95 3.47 4.36
C VAL A 48 0.60 3.60 5.05
N HIS A 49 -0.43 4.04 4.33
CA HIS A 49 -1.77 4.15 4.87
C HIS A 49 -2.58 2.91 4.48
N ILE A 50 -3.30 2.35 5.45
CA ILE A 50 -4.26 1.27 5.24
C ILE A 50 -5.66 1.88 5.27
N TRP A 51 -6.37 1.79 4.16
CA TRP A 51 -7.72 2.31 4.00
C TRP A 51 -8.74 1.18 4.01
N SER A 52 -9.82 1.35 4.76
CA SER A 52 -11.01 0.52 4.58
C SER A 52 -11.88 1.19 3.53
N LEU A 53 -12.10 0.50 2.41
CA LEU A 53 -12.98 0.99 1.34
C LEU A 53 -14.47 0.94 1.74
N GLN A 54 -14.80 0.13 2.76
CA GLN A 54 -16.15 0.07 3.32
C GLN A 54 -16.47 1.33 4.14
N THR A 55 -15.58 1.72 5.07
CA THR A 55 -15.77 2.91 5.92
C THR A 55 -15.26 4.19 5.26
N ARG A 56 -14.46 4.07 4.20
CA ARG A 56 -13.83 5.18 3.45
C ARG A 56 -12.87 6.01 4.31
N ARG A 57 -12.25 5.37 5.31
CA ARG A 57 -11.35 5.99 6.27
C ARG A 57 -10.03 5.25 6.35
N ILE A 58 -9.01 5.96 6.83
CA ILE A 58 -7.75 5.36 7.25
C ILE A 58 -8.03 4.51 8.49
N VAL A 59 -7.69 3.22 8.42
CA VAL A 59 -7.74 2.29 9.54
C VAL A 59 -6.49 2.45 10.39
N THR A 60 -5.32 2.50 9.73
CA THR A 60 -4.03 2.66 10.39
C THR A 60 -3.00 3.25 9.43
N THR A 61 -1.91 3.75 9.99
CA THR A 61 -0.76 4.28 9.26
C THR A 61 0.51 3.62 9.77
N LEU A 62 1.26 3.00 8.87
CA LEU A 62 2.53 2.36 9.15
C LEU A 62 3.65 3.35 8.86
N ASN A 63 4.61 3.45 9.77
CA ASN A 63 5.77 4.32 9.63
C ASN A 63 7.04 3.47 9.77
N GLY A 64 7.74 3.28 8.66
CA GLY A 64 8.95 2.44 8.61
C GLY A 64 10.04 2.98 7.69
N HIS A 65 9.69 3.84 6.73
CA HIS A 65 10.63 4.32 5.72
C HIS A 65 11.32 5.65 6.07
N GLY A 66 11.29 6.05 7.36
CA GLY A 66 12.11 7.16 7.87
C GLY A 66 11.92 8.50 7.13
N GLY A 67 10.70 8.80 6.68
CA GLY A 67 10.42 10.01 5.91
C GLY A 67 10.70 9.92 4.41
N GLN A 68 11.30 8.82 3.93
CA GLN A 68 11.61 8.60 2.53
C GLN A 68 10.42 8.00 1.79
N GLY A 69 10.10 8.54 0.61
CA GLY A 69 8.91 8.16 -0.13
C GLY A 69 8.78 6.66 -0.38
N VAL A 70 7.61 6.10 -0.09
CA VAL A 70 7.27 4.71 -0.42
C VAL A 70 7.00 4.61 -1.90
N ILE A 71 7.70 3.73 -2.60
CA ILE A 71 7.65 3.61 -4.07
C ILE A 71 6.94 2.34 -4.53
N TRP A 72 6.80 1.34 -3.66
CA TRP A 72 6.18 0.07 -4.03
C TRP A 72 5.51 -0.63 -2.84
N LEU A 73 4.42 -1.35 -3.12
CA LEU A 73 3.61 -2.08 -2.14
C LEU A 73 3.13 -3.40 -2.75
N LYS A 74 3.09 -4.48 -1.95
CA LYS A 74 2.50 -5.76 -2.36
C LYS A 74 2.10 -6.62 -1.17
N THR A 75 0.89 -7.16 -1.18
CA THR A 75 0.48 -8.16 -0.19
C THR A 75 1.01 -9.55 -0.52
N LEU A 76 1.23 -10.37 0.52
CA LEU A 76 1.62 -11.76 0.36
C LEU A 76 0.40 -12.70 0.39
N PRO A 77 0.36 -13.74 -0.47
CA PRO A 77 -0.74 -14.71 -0.54
C PRO A 77 -0.96 -15.53 0.73
N GLN A 78 0.05 -15.69 1.59
CA GLN A 78 -0.06 -16.48 2.82
C GLN A 78 -0.80 -15.78 3.98
N GLY A 79 -1.30 -14.56 3.74
CA GLY A 79 -2.19 -13.83 4.66
C GLY A 79 -1.51 -12.72 5.44
N HIS A 80 -2.29 -11.67 5.74
CA HIS A 80 -2.01 -10.47 6.57
C HIS A 80 -0.60 -9.85 6.50
N GLN A 81 0.17 -10.10 5.46
CA GLN A 81 1.52 -9.53 5.31
C GLN A 81 1.57 -8.57 4.14
N LEU A 82 2.31 -7.49 4.33
CA LEU A 82 2.54 -6.46 3.32
C LEU A 82 4.04 -6.24 3.16
N LEU A 83 4.49 -6.19 1.92
CA LEU A 83 5.81 -5.66 1.57
C LEU A 83 5.67 -4.20 1.19
N SER A 84 6.58 -3.36 1.69
CA SER A 84 6.76 -2.00 1.23
C SER A 84 8.23 -1.71 0.91
N GLN A 85 8.47 -0.94 -0.14
CA GLN A 85 9.80 -0.49 -0.51
C GLN A 85 9.83 1.04 -0.53
N GLY A 86 10.84 1.62 0.10
CA GLY A 86 11.05 3.06 0.14
C GLY A 86 12.28 3.52 -0.63
N ARG A 87 12.39 4.83 -0.81
CA ARG A 87 13.61 5.50 -1.30
C ARG A 87 14.75 5.48 -0.27
N ASP A 88 14.49 5.01 0.94
CA ASP A 88 15.49 4.69 1.97
C ASP A 88 16.28 3.41 1.66
N LEU A 89 16.04 2.79 0.49
CA LEU A 89 16.65 1.53 0.08
C LEU A 89 16.33 0.39 1.04
N ARG A 90 15.19 0.43 1.71
CA ARG A 90 14.71 -0.66 2.57
C ARG A 90 13.46 -1.30 1.98
N LEU A 91 13.44 -2.63 2.03
CA LEU A 91 12.24 -3.43 1.87
C LEU A 91 11.76 -3.86 3.25
N CYS A 92 10.57 -3.45 3.67
CA CYS A 92 9.98 -3.82 4.95
C CYS A 92 8.90 -4.88 4.74
N LEU A 93 8.96 -5.95 5.53
CA LEU A 93 7.87 -6.90 5.70
C LEU A 93 7.05 -6.52 6.92
N TRP A 94 5.76 -6.28 6.73
CA TRP A 94 4.83 -5.87 7.77
C TRP A 94 3.92 -7.03 8.16
N ASP A 95 3.67 -7.14 9.46
CA ASP A 95 2.58 -7.92 10.01
C ASP A 95 1.33 -7.04 10.17
N LEU A 96 0.26 -7.40 9.49
CA LEU A 96 -1.04 -6.74 9.54
C LEU A 96 -2.10 -7.57 10.27
N GLU A 97 -1.73 -8.66 10.96
CA GLU A 97 -2.65 -9.33 11.85
C GLU A 97 -3.11 -8.37 12.96
N GLU A 98 -4.35 -8.57 13.41
CA GLU A 98 -5.12 -7.62 14.20
C GLU A 98 -4.28 -6.87 15.25
N GLY A 99 -4.03 -5.59 14.97
CA GLY A 99 -3.41 -4.65 15.90
C GLY A 99 -1.87 -4.63 15.94
N ARG A 100 -1.14 -5.53 15.26
CA ARG A 100 0.33 -5.51 15.29
C ARG A 100 0.91 -4.34 14.52
N ASN A 101 0.61 -4.24 13.22
CA ASN A 101 1.07 -3.16 12.35
C ASN A 101 2.59 -2.89 12.46
N THR A 102 3.38 -3.94 12.69
CA THR A 102 4.82 -3.84 12.97
C THR A 102 5.65 -4.41 11.83
N ILE A 103 6.89 -3.92 11.71
CA ILE A 103 7.88 -4.50 10.82
C ILE A 103 8.32 -5.85 11.42
N MET A 104 8.13 -6.95 10.68
CA MET A 104 8.64 -8.28 11.01
C MET A 104 10.12 -8.41 10.63
N ASP A 105 10.46 -7.89 9.45
CA ASP A 105 11.80 -7.97 8.89
C ASP A 105 12.04 -6.79 7.93
N SER A 106 13.31 -6.44 7.74
CA SER A 106 13.70 -5.43 6.77
C SER A 106 15.01 -5.79 6.09
N VAL A 107 15.04 -5.67 4.77
CA VAL A 107 16.23 -5.92 3.96
C VAL A 107 16.70 -4.62 3.34
N GLN A 108 18.00 -4.32 3.52
CA GLN A 108 18.65 -3.22 2.83
C GLN A 108 18.94 -3.64 1.38
N LEU A 109 18.64 -2.75 0.44
CA LEU A 109 18.87 -2.93 -0.98
C LEU A 109 19.98 -1.98 -1.45
N ASP A 110 20.65 -2.34 -2.53
CA ASP A 110 21.66 -1.46 -3.16
C ASP A 110 21.04 -0.50 -4.18
N SER A 111 19.78 -0.73 -4.57
CA SER A 111 19.08 0.07 -5.57
C SER A 111 17.56 0.06 -5.36
N VAL A 112 16.91 1.10 -5.89
CA VAL A 112 15.46 1.16 -6.02
C VAL A 112 15.00 0.40 -7.26
N GLY A 113 13.97 -0.43 -7.15
CA GLY A 113 13.47 -1.18 -8.29
C GLY A 113 12.28 -2.05 -7.93
N PHE A 114 11.50 -2.45 -8.93
CA PHE A 114 10.33 -3.29 -8.71
C PHE A 114 10.78 -4.70 -8.31
N CYS A 115 10.65 -5.04 -7.03
CA CYS A 115 10.79 -6.42 -6.60
C CYS A 115 9.58 -7.20 -7.13
N ARG A 116 9.71 -7.93 -8.25
CA ARG A 116 8.78 -9.04 -8.54
C ARG A 116 9.10 -10.15 -7.54
N GLY A 117 8.67 -9.97 -6.30
CA GLY A 117 8.78 -11.00 -5.28
C GLY A 117 7.96 -12.20 -5.74
N SER A 118 8.67 -13.28 -6.08
CA SER A 118 8.11 -14.62 -6.13
C SER A 118 8.38 -15.24 -4.78
N ILE A 119 7.34 -15.72 -4.10
CA ILE A 119 7.55 -16.55 -2.93
C ILE A 119 8.04 -17.89 -3.48
N LEU A 120 9.27 -18.28 -3.13
CA LEU A 120 9.67 -19.67 -3.21
C LEU A 120 8.93 -20.38 -2.09
N VAL A 121 7.76 -20.93 -2.42
CA VAL A 121 7.09 -21.89 -1.54
C VAL A 121 7.97 -23.14 -1.58
N ARG A 122 8.50 -23.56 -0.43
CA ARG A 122 9.19 -24.86 -0.31
C ARG A 122 8.19 -26.00 -0.39
#